data_AF-A0A242DBN6-F1
#
_entry.id   AF-A0A242DBN6-F1
#
_cell.length_a   1.000
_cell.length_b   1.000
_cell.length_c   1.000
_cell.angle_alpha   90.00
_cell.angle_beta   90.00
_cell.angle_gamma   90.00
#
_symmetry.space_group_name_H-M   'P 1'
#
loop_
_entity.id
_entity.type
_entity.pdbx_description
1 polymer ?
#
loop_
_entity_poly.entity_id
_entity_poly.type
_entity_poly.pdbx_seq_one_letter_code
_entity_poly.pdbx_strand_id
1 'polypeptide(L)'
;MVLSNEKLDTEEYSNDNLLESMPKLEVSVYGLHGKHDYQVSYQLAKEYFAAVKAPDKKFYTFQNSAHSPNFEEPEAFLEAVREIKSQVEK
;
A
#
# COMPACT_ATOMS: atom_id res chain seq x y z
N MET A 1 19.57 -11.07 -4.73
CA MET A 1 19.41 -10.19 -5.90
C MET A 1 19.20 -8.80 -5.35
N VAL A 2 20.19 -7.91 -5.47
CA VAL A 2 20.04 -6.53 -4.99
C VAL A 2 19.25 -5.80 -6.06
N LEU A 3 17.99 -5.50 -5.77
CA LEU A 3 17.14 -4.64 -6.60
C LEU A 3 17.53 -3.16 -6.38
N SER A 4 18.82 -2.85 -6.29
CA SER A 4 19.25 -1.49 -5.99
C SER A 4 19.12 -0.64 -7.23
N ASN A 5 18.38 0.45 -7.11
CA ASN A 5 18.29 1.49 -8.13
C ASN A 5 18.99 2.71 -7.56
N GLU A 6 20.17 3.05 -8.09
CA GLU A 6 21.01 4.16 -7.59
C GLU A 6 20.28 5.51 -7.55
N LYS A 7 19.18 5.67 -8.30
CA LYS A 7 18.35 6.89 -8.28
C LYS A 7 17.30 6.91 -7.17
N LEU A 8 16.93 5.74 -6.64
CA LEU A 8 15.90 5.58 -5.60
C LEU A 8 16.49 5.20 -4.24
N ASP A 9 17.66 4.57 -4.21
CA ASP A 9 18.38 4.21 -2.98
C ASP A 9 19.25 5.37 -2.46
N THR A 10 18.67 6.56 -2.38
CA THR A 10 19.34 7.73 -1.81
C THR A 10 19.08 7.81 -0.31
N GLU A 11 19.98 8.48 0.43
CA GLU A 11 19.74 8.79 1.85
C GLU A 11 18.48 9.63 2.05
N GLU A 12 18.12 10.48 1.08
CA GLU A 12 16.90 11.29 1.12
C GLU A 12 15.65 10.41 1.19
N TYR A 13 15.48 9.45 0.28
CA TYR A 13 14.32 8.54 0.31
C TYR A 13 14.34 7.59 1.51
N SER A 14 15.53 7.15 1.93
CA SER A 14 15.68 6.24 3.08
C SER A 14 15.28 6.88 4.40
N ASN A 15 15.39 8.22 4.50
CA ASN A 15 15.07 8.98 5.72
C ASN A 15 13.73 9.73 5.62
N ASP A 16 13.00 9.60 4.51
CA ASP A 16 11.74 10.32 4.33
C ASP A 16 10.63 9.78 5.26
N ASN A 17 9.84 10.70 5.80
CA ASN A 17 8.62 10.40 6.54
C ASN A 17 7.42 10.81 5.70
N LEU A 18 6.79 9.83 5.04
CA LEU A 18 5.64 10.08 4.17
C LEU A 18 4.44 10.73 4.88
N LEU A 19 4.33 10.61 6.21
CA LEU A 19 3.30 11.32 6.99
C LEU A 19 3.47 12.84 6.90
N GLU A 20 4.70 13.33 6.68
CA GLU A 20 5.05 14.74 6.59
C GLU A 20 5.23 15.20 5.14
N SER A 21 5.95 14.42 4.32
CA SER A 21 6.30 14.78 2.94
C SER A 21 5.15 14.57 1.96
N MET A 22 4.26 13.60 2.22
CA MET A 22 3.16 13.22 1.33
C MET A 22 1.80 13.14 2.06
N PRO A 23 1.32 14.23 2.67
CA PRO A 23 0.07 14.23 3.45
C PRO A 23 -1.19 14.16 2.57
N LYS A 24 -1.06 14.39 1.26
CA LYS A 24 -2.16 14.38 0.30
C LYS A 24 -1.71 13.78 -1.04
N LEU A 25 -2.58 12.95 -1.61
CA LEU A 25 -2.52 12.43 -2.96
C LEU A 25 -3.69 12.99 -3.78
N GLU A 26 -3.46 13.34 -5.03
CA GLU A 26 -4.50 13.89 -5.92
C GLU A 26 -5.29 12.80 -6.68
N VAL A 27 -4.91 11.55 -6.47
CA VAL A 27 -5.51 10.35 -7.10
C VAL A 27 -6.09 9.44 -6.03
N SER A 28 -7.11 8.65 -6.40
CA SER A 28 -7.66 7.61 -5.52
C SER A 28 -6.60 6.56 -5.22
N VAL A 29 -6.46 6.18 -3.94
CA VAL A 29 -5.36 5.30 -3.49
C VAL A 29 -5.89 4.13 -2.67
N TYR A 30 -5.46 2.92 -3.02
CA TYR A 30 -5.94 1.68 -2.40
C TYR A 30 -4.75 0.86 -1.91
N GLY A 31 -4.72 0.56 -0.62
CA GLY A 31 -3.65 -0.23 0.01
C GLY A 31 -4.08 -1.68 0.10
N LEU A 32 -3.30 -2.61 -0.45
CA LEU A 32 -3.54 -4.05 -0.37
C LEU A 32 -2.38 -4.67 0.39
N HIS A 33 -2.60 -5.08 1.64
CA HIS A 33 -1.51 -5.42 2.56
C HIS A 33 -1.83 -6.68 3.38
N GLY A 34 -0.90 -7.61 3.42
CA GLY A 34 -0.97 -8.76 4.33
C GLY A 34 -0.71 -8.38 5.78
N LYS A 35 -1.47 -9.00 6.68
CA LYS A 35 -1.37 -8.76 8.13
C LYS A 35 -0.02 -9.20 8.71
N HIS A 36 0.66 -10.12 8.04
CA HIS A 36 1.89 -10.75 8.51
C HIS A 36 3.14 -10.28 7.74
N ASP A 37 3.05 -9.13 7.05
CA ASP A 37 4.19 -8.53 6.35
C ASP A 37 5.24 -8.02 7.34
N TYR A 38 6.47 -8.52 7.20
CA TYR A 38 7.65 -8.08 7.95
C TYR A 38 8.69 -7.37 7.06
N GLN A 39 8.45 -7.25 5.75
CA GLN A 39 9.24 -6.40 4.87
C GLN A 39 8.77 -4.94 4.98
N VAL A 40 7.45 -4.73 5.06
CA VAL A 40 6.84 -3.43 5.33
C VAL A 40 5.97 -3.54 6.57
N SER A 41 6.13 -2.60 7.51
CA SER A 41 5.34 -2.61 8.74
C SER A 41 3.86 -2.39 8.42
N TYR A 42 3.05 -3.42 8.66
CA TYR A 42 1.59 -3.34 8.55
C TYR A 42 1.00 -2.17 9.36
N GLN A 43 1.50 -1.97 10.58
CA GLN A 43 1.02 -0.91 11.47
C GLN A 43 1.31 0.48 10.88
N LEU A 44 2.55 0.74 10.46
CA LEU A 44 2.95 2.04 9.88
C LEU A 44 2.22 2.30 8.56
N ALA A 45 2.09 1.29 7.71
CA ALA A 45 1.34 1.43 6.46
C ALA A 45 -0.14 1.79 6.71
N LYS A 46 -0.76 1.18 7.71
CA LYS A 46 -2.14 1.46 8.10
C LYS A 46 -2.30 2.86 8.72
N GLU A 47 -1.35 3.29 9.54
CA GLU A 47 -1.30 4.65 10.10
C GLU A 47 -1.15 5.71 9.01
N TYR A 48 -0.22 5.51 8.06
CA TYR A 48 -0.07 6.38 6.90
C TYR A 48 -1.36 6.45 6.07
N PHE A 49 -1.97 5.30 5.75
CA PHE A 49 -3.23 5.26 5.01
C PHE A 49 -4.39 5.94 5.75
N ALA A 50 -4.42 5.88 7.07
CA ALA A 50 -5.41 6.58 7.87
C ALA A 50 -5.22 8.11 7.78
N ALA A 51 -3.98 8.59 7.80
CA ALA A 51 -3.63 10.00 7.78
C ALA A 51 -3.72 10.66 6.39
N VAL A 52 -3.25 10.00 5.33
CA VAL A 52 -3.15 10.60 3.99
C VAL A 52 -4.51 11.01 3.42
N LYS A 53 -4.59 12.19 2.81
CA LYS A 53 -5.81 12.67 2.14
C LYS A 53 -5.80 12.24 0.68
N ALA A 54 -6.89 11.66 0.19
CA ALA A 54 -7.07 11.29 -1.22
C ALA A 54 -8.56 11.42 -1.60
N PRO A 55 -8.92 11.57 -2.89
CA PRO A 55 -10.32 11.61 -3.34
C PRO A 55 -11.12 10.40 -2.86
N ASP A 56 -10.59 9.20 -3.11
CA ASP A 56 -11.07 7.94 -2.52
C ASP A 56 -9.88 7.19 -1.93
N LYS A 57 -10.11 6.51 -0.81
CA LYS A 57 -9.11 5.59 -0.26
C LYS A 57 -9.73 4.42 0.48
N LYS A 58 -9.08 3.26 0.38
CA LYS A 58 -9.41 2.08 1.18
C LYS A 58 -8.17 1.24 1.44
N PHE A 59 -8.09 0.67 2.63
CA PHE A 59 -7.02 -0.23 3.03
C PHE A 59 -7.59 -1.63 3.23
N TYR A 60 -7.18 -2.56 2.37
CA TYR A 60 -7.54 -3.96 2.35
C TYR A 60 -6.51 -4.75 3.16
N THR A 61 -6.98 -5.40 4.21
CA THR A 61 -6.15 -6.29 5.03
C THR A 61 -6.40 -7.74 4.65
N PHE A 62 -5.35 -8.39 4.19
CA PHE A 62 -5.32 -9.82 3.90
C PHE A 62 -4.92 -10.57 5.16
N GLN A 63 -5.88 -11.30 5.76
CA GLN A 63 -5.73 -11.83 7.11
C GLN A 63 -4.75 -13.00 7.18
N ASN A 64 -4.48 -13.69 6.05
CA ASN A 64 -3.63 -14.87 5.99
C ASN A 64 -2.44 -14.68 5.04
N SER A 65 -2.09 -13.43 4.70
CA SER A 65 -0.97 -13.10 3.81
C SER A 65 0.13 -12.34 4.55
N ALA A 66 1.37 -12.50 4.07
CA ALA A 66 2.52 -11.64 4.36
C ALA A 66 2.69 -10.59 3.24
N HIS A 67 3.89 -10.51 2.65
CA HIS A 67 4.25 -9.42 1.73
C HIS A 67 3.56 -9.50 0.36
N SER A 68 3.07 -10.68 -0.03
CA SER A 68 2.60 -10.93 -1.39
C SER A 68 1.14 -11.42 -1.42
N PRO A 69 0.15 -10.63 -0.98
CA PRO A 69 -1.25 -11.08 -0.94
C PRO A 69 -1.81 -11.55 -2.27
N ASN A 70 -1.31 -11.01 -3.39
CA ASN A 70 -1.71 -11.44 -4.73
C ASN A 70 -1.30 -12.88 -5.08
N PHE A 71 -0.26 -13.41 -4.42
CA PHE A 71 0.19 -14.79 -4.57
C PHE A 71 -0.36 -15.69 -3.44
N GLU A 72 -0.50 -15.14 -2.23
CA GLU A 72 -0.87 -15.89 -1.03
C GLU A 72 -2.39 -16.09 -0.87
N GLU A 73 -3.20 -15.06 -1.19
CA GLU A 73 -4.67 -15.09 -1.14
C GLU A 73 -5.25 -14.58 -2.49
N PRO A 74 -5.00 -15.25 -3.63
CA PRO A 74 -5.28 -14.73 -4.97
C PRO A 74 -6.78 -14.48 -5.23
N GLU A 75 -7.67 -15.30 -4.68
CA GLU A 75 -9.12 -15.11 -4.82
C GLU A 75 -9.58 -13.82 -4.11
N ALA A 76 -9.18 -13.64 -2.84
CA ALA A 76 -9.49 -12.44 -2.09
C ALA A 76 -8.87 -11.19 -2.72
N PHE A 77 -7.68 -11.34 -3.33
CA PHE A 77 -7.01 -10.24 -4.01
C PHE A 77 -7.79 -9.82 -5.25
N LEU A 78 -8.25 -10.79 -6.04
CA LEU A 78 -9.08 -10.54 -7.21
C LEU A 78 -10.42 -9.89 -6.84
N GLU A 79 -11.04 -10.29 -5.73
CA GLU A 79 -12.25 -9.66 -5.21
C GLU A 79 -12.01 -8.18 -4.86
N ALA A 80 -10.92 -7.88 -4.14
CA ALA A 80 -10.53 -6.50 -3.83
C ALA A 80 -10.33 -5.67 -5.10
N VAL A 81 -9.62 -6.19 -6.10
CA VAL A 81 -9.40 -5.49 -7.38
C VAL A 81 -10.70 -5.25 -8.14
N ARG A 82 -11.63 -6.22 -8.16
CA ARG A 82 -12.95 -6.05 -8.79
C ARG A 82 -13.77 -4.97 -8.09
N GLU A 83 -13.72 -4.91 -6.77
CA GLU A 83 -14.38 -3.86 -5.99
C GLU A 83 -13.77 -2.48 -6.26
N ILE A 84 -12.44 -2.39 -6.41
CA ILE A 84 -11.77 -1.13 -6.77
C ILE A 84 -12.23 -0.69 -8.16
N LYS A 85 -12.24 -1.62 -9.13
CA LYS A 85 -12.67 -1.34 -10.50
C LYS A 85 -14.08 -0.75 -10.55
N SER A 86 -15.04 -1.33 -9.81
CA SER A 86 -16.42 -0.83 -9.80
C SER A 86 -16.57 0.56 -9.14
N GLN A 87 -15.63 0.96 -8.28
CA GLN A 87 -15.61 2.30 -7.66
C GLN A 87 -15.03 3.36 -8.61
N VAL A 88 -14.06 2.98 -9.44
CA VAL A 88 -13.32 3.89 -10.32
C VAL A 88 -14.01 4.07 -11.68
N GLU A 89 -14.62 3.02 -12.24
CA GLU A 89 -15.26 3.05 -13.57
C GLU A 89 -16.74 3.50 -13.53
N LYS A 90 -17.11 4.40 -12.60
CA LYS A 90 -18.49 4.92 -12.50
C LYS A 90 -18.95 5.64 -13.77
#